data_AF-A0A2G5TQ53-F1
#
_entry.id   AF-A0A2G5TQ53-F1
#
_cell.length_a   1.000
_cell.length_b   1.000
_cell.length_c   1.000
_cell.angle_alpha   90.00
_cell.angle_beta   90.00
_cell.angle_gamma   90.00
#
_symmetry.space_group_name_H-M   'P 1'
#
loop_
_entity.id
_entity.type
_entity.pdbx_description
1 polymer ?
#
loop_
_entity_poly.entity_id
_entity_poly.type
_entity_poly.pdbx_seq_one_letter_code
_entity_poly.pdbx_strand_id
1 'polypeptide(L)'
;MIPFDIASCLSKLGFLITFLAGLFLIYLTMAHIENIITTYKRIIVYFAVSGMLFSGLEVISRPFAHNYNGAIVFFSTSKFDLSQENLQILISIWSGFYFITIAFISFQFVYRYLSLFHANSLEYFDGFGTVVWMVYPVIPCAIYIIAFHIFCQPDEYADSYVRWEIFETYGIAISETPRFFMVPFDASGNLRMKKHGSHNFLVLPAGPVLLTPILSPLLDIKVSWQTGWMFTLIGLYPPFDSIAFMNRLFTMPLTKYEKQHQQRMVGAVKKASGIQDTLAINEALADNGNDAKKVCDNFGVIRAHTGARSNVELRSQASIEAHEENMEAILMKLKRGPKEETKVKLEKELLQEARSYNERRNSHDRFDLHCLTVNLAVIYAKELIEEARKKGLRTIFLVTGAGNNSPNGVCNTKRAIMWEIKWNMPQCRVTEDPSNQGMLIVEL
;
A
#
# COMPACT_ATOMS: atom_id res chain seq x y z
N MET A 1 -33.53 24.86 16.55
CA MET A 1 -33.61 24.02 15.34
C MET A 1 -33.16 24.83 14.14
N ILE A 2 -32.45 24.20 13.20
CA ILE A 2 -31.94 24.87 11.99
C ILE A 2 -33.09 24.93 10.97
N PRO A 3 -33.45 26.13 10.47
CA PRO A 3 -34.44 26.27 9.41
C PRO A 3 -34.03 25.50 8.14
N PHE A 4 -35.00 24.98 7.39
CA PHE A 4 -34.77 24.23 6.14
C PHE A 4 -33.93 25.00 5.12
N ASP A 5 -34.10 26.33 5.05
CA ASP A 5 -33.34 27.16 4.12
C ASP A 5 -31.87 27.25 4.49
N ILE A 6 -31.55 27.30 5.79
CA ILE A 6 -30.17 27.28 6.29
C ILE A 6 -29.55 25.90 6.05
N ALA A 7 -30.26 24.82 6.37
CA ALA A 7 -29.80 23.46 6.08
C ALA A 7 -29.55 23.25 4.58
N SER A 8 -30.43 23.77 3.72
CA SER A 8 -30.22 23.71 2.28
C SER A 8 -29.03 24.56 1.81
N CYS A 9 -28.81 25.72 2.42
CA CYS A 9 -27.65 26.55 2.11
C CYS A 9 -26.37 25.78 2.46
N LEU A 10 -26.34 25.14 3.63
CA LEU A 10 -25.24 24.30 4.08
C LEU A 10 -24.99 23.11 3.15
N SER A 11 -26.01 22.36 2.71
CA SER A 11 -25.81 21.25 1.76
C SER A 11 -25.29 21.73 0.40
N LYS A 12 -25.74 22.88 -0.11
CA LYS A 12 -25.23 23.48 -1.37
C LYS A 12 -23.77 23.93 -1.25
N LEU A 13 -23.43 24.58 -0.14
CA LEU A 13 -22.07 25.01 0.15
C LEU A 13 -21.15 23.80 0.38
N GLY A 14 -21.63 22.80 1.12
CA GLY A 14 -20.94 21.52 1.32
C GLY A 14 -20.69 20.78 0.02
N PHE A 15 -21.66 20.76 -0.89
CA PHE A 15 -21.48 20.23 -2.24
C PHE A 15 -20.40 20.99 -3.01
N LEU A 16 -20.45 22.32 -3.05
CA LEU A 16 -19.45 23.12 -3.76
C LEU A 16 -18.03 22.85 -3.23
N ILE A 17 -17.85 22.85 -1.91
CA ILE A 17 -16.56 22.58 -1.28
C ILE A 17 -16.11 21.15 -1.57
N THR A 18 -16.98 20.16 -1.39
CA THR A 18 -16.65 18.74 -1.64
C THR A 18 -16.27 18.51 -3.10
N PHE A 19 -16.99 19.13 -4.03
CA PHE A 19 -16.74 19.01 -5.45
C PHE A 19 -15.41 19.64 -5.84
N LEU A 20 -15.15 20.88 -5.40
CA LEU A 20 -13.88 21.57 -5.68
C LEU A 20 -12.69 20.86 -5.02
N ALA A 21 -12.82 20.48 -3.75
CA ALA A 21 -11.78 19.78 -3.02
C ALA A 21 -11.54 18.37 -3.59
N GLY A 22 -12.59 17.68 -4.04
CA GLY A 22 -12.50 16.40 -4.74
C GLY A 22 -11.75 16.51 -6.08
N LEU A 23 -12.08 17.51 -6.91
CA LEU A 23 -11.35 17.78 -8.14
C LEU A 23 -9.88 18.12 -7.89
N PHE A 24 -9.61 18.98 -6.91
CA PHE A 24 -8.26 19.34 -6.52
C PHE A 24 -7.47 18.13 -6.01
N LEU A 25 -8.10 17.27 -5.20
CA LEU A 25 -7.51 16.03 -4.70
C LEU A 25 -7.14 15.08 -5.84
N ILE A 26 -8.04 14.89 -6.81
CA ILE A 26 -7.79 14.04 -7.98
C ILE A 26 -6.63 14.61 -8.80
N TYR A 27 -6.62 15.91 -9.03
CA TYR A 27 -5.53 16.60 -9.73
C TYR A 27 -4.19 16.39 -9.02
N LEU A 28 -4.09 16.66 -7.72
CA LEU A 28 -2.87 16.45 -6.93
C LEU A 28 -2.42 14.98 -7.00
N THR A 29 -3.35 14.05 -6.86
CA THR A 29 -3.07 12.61 -6.82
C THR A 29 -2.49 12.09 -8.13
N MET A 30 -2.96 12.62 -9.27
CA MET A 30 -2.52 12.20 -10.59
C MET A 30 -1.28 12.94 -11.09
N ALA A 31 -1.19 14.26 -10.84
CA ALA A 31 -0.17 15.11 -11.46
C ALA A 31 1.06 15.38 -10.57
N HIS A 32 0.92 15.36 -9.24
CA HIS A 32 1.99 15.82 -8.34
C HIS A 32 2.56 14.72 -7.45
N ILE A 33 1.79 13.68 -7.18
CA ILE A 33 2.28 12.55 -6.42
C ILE A 33 2.98 11.59 -7.37
N GLU A 34 4.31 11.59 -7.42
CA GLU A 34 5.09 10.57 -8.12
C GLU A 34 5.38 9.38 -7.19
N ASN A 35 5.68 9.68 -5.92
CA ASN A 35 6.15 8.77 -4.88
C ASN A 35 5.03 8.03 -4.12
N ILE A 36 4.02 7.48 -4.78
CA ILE A 36 3.03 6.59 -4.15
C ILE A 36 2.71 5.44 -5.10
N ILE A 37 2.47 4.24 -4.57
CA ILE A 37 2.02 3.09 -5.39
C ILE A 37 0.79 3.47 -6.19
N THR A 38 0.82 3.21 -7.50
CA THR A 38 -0.28 3.41 -8.45
C THR A 38 -1.63 2.92 -7.92
N THR A 39 -1.66 1.78 -7.24
CA THR A 39 -2.84 1.18 -6.59
C THR A 39 -3.50 2.12 -5.56
N TYR A 40 -2.71 2.73 -4.68
CA TYR A 40 -3.24 3.63 -3.66
C TYR A 40 -3.78 4.93 -4.28
N LYS A 41 -3.11 5.45 -5.32
CA LYS A 41 -3.62 6.61 -6.07
C LYS A 41 -5.01 6.34 -6.62
N ARG A 42 -5.23 5.15 -7.20
CA ARG A 42 -6.56 4.77 -7.72
C ARG A 42 -7.62 4.68 -6.62
N ILE A 43 -7.26 4.17 -5.44
CA ILE A 43 -8.17 4.09 -4.28
C ILE A 43 -8.57 5.49 -3.81
N ILE A 44 -7.61 6.43 -3.69
CA ILE A 44 -7.89 7.83 -3.32
C ILE A 44 -8.82 8.48 -4.34
N VAL A 45 -8.54 8.31 -5.64
CA VAL A 45 -9.37 8.87 -6.71
C VAL A 45 -10.79 8.30 -6.64
N TYR A 46 -10.94 6.98 -6.47
CA TYR A 46 -12.26 6.35 -6.35
C TYR A 46 -13.03 6.92 -5.14
N PHE A 47 -12.35 7.08 -4.01
CA PHE A 47 -12.97 7.64 -2.81
C PHE A 47 -13.42 9.09 -3.02
N ALA A 48 -12.59 9.92 -3.67
CA ALA A 48 -12.95 11.29 -4.03
C ALA A 48 -14.19 11.34 -4.93
N VAL A 49 -14.24 10.50 -5.97
CA VAL A 49 -15.39 10.42 -6.88
C VAL A 49 -16.66 9.98 -6.12
N SER A 50 -16.55 9.00 -5.23
CA SER A 50 -17.70 8.56 -4.42
C SER A 50 -18.24 9.67 -3.50
N GLY A 51 -17.37 10.49 -2.90
CA GLY A 51 -17.76 11.64 -2.08
C GLY A 51 -18.43 12.75 -2.89
N MET A 52 -17.94 13.01 -4.12
CA MET A 52 -18.57 13.95 -5.04
C MET A 52 -19.96 13.48 -5.45
N LEU A 53 -20.14 12.19 -5.76
CA LEU A 53 -21.46 11.62 -6.05
C LEU A 53 -22.39 11.69 -4.83
N PHE A 54 -21.90 11.37 -3.64
CA PHE A 54 -22.67 11.45 -2.40
C PHE A 54 -23.21 12.85 -2.14
N SER A 55 -22.36 13.88 -2.23
CA SER A 55 -22.76 15.28 -2.06
C SER A 55 -23.71 15.76 -3.16
N GLY A 56 -23.54 15.30 -4.41
CA GLY A 56 -24.48 15.58 -5.49
C GLY A 56 -25.87 14.99 -5.21
N LEU A 57 -25.93 13.74 -4.74
CA LEU A 57 -27.18 13.10 -4.33
C LEU A 57 -27.87 13.83 -3.18
N GLU A 58 -27.12 14.38 -2.22
CA GLU A 58 -27.67 15.18 -1.13
C GLU A 58 -28.40 16.43 -1.62
N VAL A 59 -27.85 17.13 -2.63
CA VAL A 59 -28.49 18.31 -3.22
C VAL A 59 -29.77 17.97 -3.98
N ILE A 60 -29.80 16.83 -4.69
CA ILE A 60 -30.95 16.40 -5.50
C ILE A 60 -32.06 15.83 -4.61
N SER A 61 -31.71 14.87 -3.74
CA SER A 61 -32.68 14.18 -2.88
C SER A 61 -33.11 14.99 -1.68
N ARG A 62 -32.29 15.95 -1.23
CA ARG A 62 -32.51 16.76 -0.02
C ARG A 62 -33.01 15.91 1.16
N PRO A 63 -32.23 14.90 1.58
CA PRO A 63 -32.63 13.98 2.63
C PRO A 63 -32.43 14.67 3.98
N PHE A 64 -33.46 14.61 4.82
CA PHE A 64 -33.42 15.07 6.20
C PHE A 64 -33.54 13.88 7.13
N ALA A 65 -32.79 13.94 8.23
CA ALA A 65 -32.84 12.95 9.29
C ALA A 65 -33.22 13.61 10.62
N HIS A 66 -34.22 13.04 11.28
CA HIS A 66 -34.69 13.48 12.58
C HIS A 66 -34.69 12.29 13.56
N ASN A 67 -34.05 12.47 14.71
CA ASN A 67 -34.02 11.49 15.79
C ASN A 67 -35.06 11.87 16.83
N TYR A 68 -35.99 10.97 17.13
CA TYR A 68 -37.07 11.20 18.09
C TYR A 68 -37.30 9.98 18.99
N ASN A 69 -37.00 10.08 20.29
CA ASN A 69 -37.40 9.15 21.37
C ASN A 69 -37.29 7.64 21.06
N GLY A 70 -36.26 7.20 20.34
CA GLY A 70 -36.11 5.79 19.95
C GLY A 70 -36.35 5.51 18.45
N ALA A 71 -36.76 6.53 17.70
CA ALA A 71 -37.01 6.49 16.26
C ALA A 71 -36.01 7.35 15.48
N ILE A 72 -35.68 6.91 14.27
CA ILE A 72 -35.04 7.75 13.25
C ILE A 72 -35.97 7.83 12.05
N VAL A 73 -36.21 9.06 11.61
CA VAL A 73 -37.01 9.36 10.42
C VAL A 73 -36.10 9.94 9.36
N PHE A 74 -36.09 9.33 8.19
CA PHE A 74 -35.52 9.92 6.99
C PHE A 74 -36.64 10.40 6.09
N PHE A 75 -36.60 11.65 5.64
CA PHE A 75 -37.61 12.18 4.73
C PHE A 75 -37.00 13.18 3.76
N SER A 76 -37.62 13.35 2.59
CA SER A 76 -37.17 14.34 1.60
C SER A 76 -38.08 15.56 1.58
N THR A 77 -37.46 16.74 1.44
CA THR A 77 -38.14 18.01 1.12
C THR A 77 -37.68 18.57 -0.24
N SER A 78 -37.37 17.66 -1.17
CA SER A 78 -36.98 18.04 -2.52
C SER A 78 -38.07 18.88 -3.19
N LYS A 79 -37.65 19.96 -3.85
CA LYS A 79 -38.54 20.83 -4.67
C LYS A 79 -38.56 20.41 -6.14
N PHE A 80 -37.83 19.35 -6.48
CA PHE A 80 -37.83 18.79 -7.82
C PHE A 80 -39.14 18.02 -8.05
N ASP A 81 -39.68 18.12 -9.27
CA ASP A 81 -40.92 17.45 -9.69
C ASP A 81 -40.64 15.95 -9.97
N LEU A 82 -40.27 15.23 -8.92
CA LEU A 82 -40.00 13.81 -8.94
C LEU A 82 -41.12 13.08 -8.20
N SER A 83 -41.57 11.95 -8.74
CA SER A 83 -42.51 11.06 -8.05
C SER A 83 -41.96 10.63 -6.69
N GLN A 84 -42.85 10.39 -5.72
CA GLN A 84 -42.43 9.99 -4.37
C GLN A 84 -41.57 8.71 -4.35
N GLU A 85 -41.88 7.75 -5.22
CA GLU A 85 -41.11 6.51 -5.35
C GLU A 85 -39.66 6.77 -5.79
N ASN A 86 -39.46 7.57 -6.84
CA ASN A 86 -38.11 7.97 -7.28
C ASN A 86 -37.33 8.72 -6.19
N LEU A 87 -37.99 9.58 -5.40
CA LEU A 87 -37.35 10.26 -4.27
C LEU A 87 -36.96 9.26 -3.16
N GLN A 88 -37.80 8.27 -2.85
CA GLN A 88 -37.47 7.21 -1.90
C GLN A 88 -36.27 6.37 -2.38
N ILE A 89 -36.23 6.01 -3.66
CA ILE A 89 -35.09 5.32 -4.26
C ILE A 89 -33.82 6.18 -4.10
N LEU A 90 -33.91 7.48 -4.34
CA LEU A 90 -32.77 8.38 -4.23
C LEU A 90 -32.24 8.52 -2.80
N ILE A 91 -33.13 8.59 -1.79
CA ILE A 91 -32.75 8.54 -0.36
C ILE A 91 -32.07 7.20 -0.03
N SER A 92 -32.59 6.11 -0.58
CA SER A 92 -32.01 4.77 -0.38
C SER A 92 -30.60 4.69 -0.96
N ILE A 93 -30.38 5.18 -2.18
CA ILE A 93 -29.05 5.26 -2.80
C ILE A 93 -28.12 6.16 -1.98
N TRP A 94 -28.60 7.34 -1.55
CA TRP A 94 -27.84 8.24 -0.69
C TRP A 94 -27.36 7.55 0.60
N SER A 95 -28.22 6.74 1.24
CA SER A 95 -27.84 5.96 2.42
C SER A 95 -26.76 4.91 2.12
N GLY A 96 -26.76 4.33 0.91
CA GLY A 96 -25.71 3.41 0.47
C GLY A 96 -24.35 4.10 0.28
N PHE A 97 -24.34 5.32 -0.26
CA PHE A 97 -23.12 6.12 -0.36
C PHE A 97 -22.54 6.51 1.02
N TYR A 98 -23.39 6.65 2.04
CA TYR A 98 -22.89 6.80 3.41
C TYR A 98 -22.14 5.53 3.86
N PHE A 99 -22.71 4.34 3.63
CA PHE A 99 -22.07 3.07 3.97
C PHE A 99 -20.78 2.84 3.18
N ILE A 100 -20.77 3.14 1.88
CA ILE A 100 -19.57 3.01 1.03
C ILE A 100 -18.45 3.91 1.55
N THR A 101 -18.79 5.12 2.03
CA THR A 101 -17.82 6.06 2.61
C THR A 101 -17.16 5.44 3.83
N ILE A 102 -17.92 4.91 4.80
CA ILE A 102 -17.36 4.27 6.01
C ILE A 102 -16.47 3.07 5.65
N ALA A 103 -16.89 2.25 4.67
CA ALA A 103 -16.11 1.12 4.20
C ALA A 103 -14.77 1.57 3.60
N PHE A 104 -14.75 2.63 2.80
CA PHE A 104 -13.52 3.18 2.23
C PHE A 104 -12.62 3.84 3.27
N ILE A 105 -13.17 4.49 4.30
CA ILE A 105 -12.39 5.02 5.43
C ILE A 105 -11.64 3.88 6.12
N SER A 106 -12.38 2.82 6.46
CA SER A 106 -11.83 1.62 7.11
C SER A 106 -10.76 0.97 6.24
N PHE A 107 -11.03 0.85 4.95
CA PHE A 107 -10.11 0.29 3.98
C PHE A 107 -8.81 1.11 3.85
N GLN A 108 -8.91 2.44 3.78
CA GLN A 108 -7.75 3.30 3.76
C GLN A 108 -6.93 3.19 5.03
N PHE A 109 -7.56 3.07 6.19
CA PHE A 109 -6.84 2.85 7.45
C PHE A 109 -6.04 1.55 7.42
N VAL A 110 -6.65 0.44 6.98
CA VAL A 110 -5.97 -0.85 6.81
C VAL A 110 -4.82 -0.74 5.82
N TYR A 111 -5.06 -0.13 4.65
CA TYR A 111 -4.01 0.06 3.65
C TYR A 111 -2.83 0.89 4.18
N ARG A 112 -3.11 1.97 4.92
CA ARG A 112 -2.09 2.81 5.55
C ARG A 112 -1.29 2.02 6.59
N TYR A 113 -1.96 1.23 7.42
CA TYR A 113 -1.29 0.36 8.38
C TYR A 113 -0.38 -0.67 7.70
N LEU A 114 -0.90 -1.42 6.72
CA LEU A 114 -0.14 -2.41 5.97
C LEU A 114 1.03 -1.78 5.21
N SER A 115 0.83 -0.58 4.66
CA SER A 115 1.89 0.14 3.96
C SER A 115 3.01 0.61 4.86
N LEU A 116 2.76 0.88 6.15
CA LEU A 116 3.79 1.26 7.12
C LEU A 116 4.51 0.07 7.75
N PHE A 117 3.79 -1.01 8.07
CA PHE A 117 4.34 -2.10 8.88
C PHE A 117 4.58 -3.40 8.10
N HIS A 118 3.80 -3.71 7.07
CA HIS A 118 3.80 -5.04 6.42
C HIS A 118 3.83 -4.90 4.88
N ALA A 119 4.95 -4.38 4.34
CA ALA A 119 5.09 -4.05 2.93
C ALA A 119 4.82 -5.23 1.96
N ASN A 120 5.17 -6.47 2.34
CA ASN A 120 4.92 -7.67 1.52
C ASN A 120 3.43 -7.98 1.35
N SER A 121 2.57 -7.54 2.28
CA SER A 121 1.12 -7.75 2.19
C SER A 121 0.46 -6.84 1.15
N LEU A 122 1.17 -5.82 0.66
CA LEU A 122 0.63 -4.92 -0.36
C LEU A 122 0.55 -5.56 -1.75
N GLU A 123 1.25 -6.67 -1.98
CA GLU A 123 1.10 -7.46 -3.21
C GLU A 123 -0.33 -7.96 -3.42
N TYR A 124 -1.09 -8.21 -2.34
CA TYR A 124 -2.51 -8.61 -2.43
C TYR A 124 -3.41 -7.47 -2.92
N PHE A 125 -2.92 -6.24 -2.92
CA PHE A 125 -3.68 -5.07 -3.37
C PHE A 125 -3.34 -4.69 -4.80
N ASP A 126 -2.26 -5.23 -5.37
CA ASP A 126 -1.78 -4.86 -6.69
C ASP A 126 -2.46 -5.65 -7.82
N GLY A 127 -2.42 -5.11 -9.05
CA GLY A 127 -3.02 -5.72 -10.24
C GLY A 127 -4.52 -5.98 -10.10
N PHE A 128 -4.93 -7.25 -10.22
CA PHE A 128 -6.34 -7.66 -10.10
C PHE A 128 -6.90 -7.42 -8.68
N GLY A 129 -6.05 -7.49 -7.66
CA GLY A 129 -6.43 -7.21 -6.27
C GLY A 129 -7.04 -5.81 -6.13
N THR A 130 -6.53 -4.81 -6.86
CA THR A 130 -7.07 -3.44 -6.82
C THR A 130 -8.54 -3.40 -7.21
N VAL A 131 -8.94 -4.14 -8.25
CA VAL A 131 -10.33 -4.20 -8.71
C VAL A 131 -11.20 -4.91 -7.69
N VAL A 132 -10.72 -6.04 -7.15
CA VAL A 132 -11.42 -6.78 -6.08
C VAL A 132 -11.71 -5.87 -4.89
N TRP A 133 -10.72 -5.09 -4.45
CA TRP A 133 -10.88 -4.18 -3.32
C TRP A 133 -11.73 -2.94 -3.61
N MET A 134 -11.86 -2.51 -4.88
CA MET A 134 -12.80 -1.46 -5.27
C MET A 134 -14.24 -1.96 -5.34
N VAL A 135 -14.43 -3.21 -5.79
CA VAL A 135 -15.76 -3.84 -5.89
C VAL A 135 -16.24 -4.33 -4.52
N TYR A 136 -15.32 -4.71 -3.64
CA TYR A 136 -15.63 -5.26 -2.32
C TYR A 136 -16.57 -4.37 -1.50
N PRO A 137 -16.40 -3.04 -1.39
CA PRO A 137 -17.35 -2.15 -0.70
C PRO A 137 -18.71 -1.99 -1.39
N VAL A 138 -18.79 -2.24 -2.70
CA VAL A 138 -20.02 -2.07 -3.49
C VAL A 138 -21.04 -3.17 -3.17
N ILE A 139 -20.59 -4.41 -2.96
CA ILE A 139 -21.46 -5.55 -2.64
C ILE A 139 -22.25 -5.35 -1.32
N PRO A 140 -21.61 -5.11 -0.16
CA PRO A 140 -22.32 -4.87 1.09
C PRO A 140 -23.13 -3.58 1.02
N CYS A 141 -22.70 -2.58 0.23
CA CYS A 141 -23.50 -1.38 -0.05
C CYS A 141 -24.80 -1.72 -0.80
N ALA A 142 -24.75 -2.54 -1.84
CA ALA A 142 -25.96 -2.97 -2.56
C ALA A 142 -26.92 -3.75 -1.65
N ILE A 143 -26.39 -4.67 -0.84
CA ILE A 143 -27.16 -5.39 0.18
C ILE A 143 -27.81 -4.41 1.16
N TYR A 144 -27.04 -3.40 1.62
CA TYR A 144 -27.53 -2.37 2.53
C TYR A 144 -28.65 -1.53 1.91
N ILE A 145 -28.52 -1.07 0.66
CA ILE A 145 -29.56 -0.29 -0.03
C ILE A 145 -30.85 -1.10 -0.14
N ILE A 146 -30.76 -2.37 -0.54
CA ILE A 146 -31.91 -3.26 -0.68
C ILE A 146 -32.57 -3.50 0.70
N ALA A 147 -31.76 -3.80 1.72
CA ALA A 147 -32.26 -4.00 3.08
C ALA A 147 -32.92 -2.74 3.64
N PHE A 148 -32.30 -1.58 3.46
CA PHE A 148 -32.85 -0.29 3.87
C PHE A 148 -34.19 -0.02 3.19
N HIS A 149 -34.26 -0.25 1.88
CA HIS A 149 -35.47 -0.02 1.11
C HIS A 149 -36.62 -0.95 1.50
N ILE A 150 -36.35 -2.21 1.87
CA ILE A 150 -37.38 -3.17 2.27
C ILE A 150 -37.81 -2.97 3.73
N PHE A 151 -36.85 -2.89 4.65
CA PHE A 151 -37.15 -2.91 6.08
C PHE A 151 -37.61 -1.55 6.62
N CYS A 152 -37.15 -0.43 6.05
CA CYS A 152 -37.46 0.90 6.56
C CYS A 152 -38.71 1.54 5.94
N GLN A 153 -39.50 0.79 5.16
CA GLN A 153 -40.76 1.29 4.59
C GLN A 153 -41.70 1.86 5.67
N PRO A 154 -42.49 2.90 5.35
CA PRO A 154 -43.42 3.50 6.30
C PRO A 154 -44.50 2.53 6.75
N ASP A 155 -44.92 2.70 7.99
CA ASP A 155 -46.02 1.97 8.60
C ASP A 155 -46.88 2.92 9.43
N GLU A 156 -48.16 2.55 9.60
CA GLU A 156 -49.16 3.41 10.23
C GLU A 156 -48.81 3.79 11.68
N TYR A 157 -48.14 2.89 12.39
CA TYR A 157 -47.65 3.11 13.74
C TYR A 157 -46.54 4.18 13.77
N ALA A 158 -45.51 4.02 12.94
CA ALA A 158 -44.36 4.91 12.89
C ALA A 158 -44.76 6.31 12.44
N ASP A 159 -45.67 6.41 11.47
CA ASP A 159 -46.28 7.69 11.06
C ASP A 159 -46.96 8.37 12.23
N SER A 160 -47.84 7.66 12.94
CA SER A 160 -48.59 8.20 14.07
C SER A 160 -47.67 8.60 15.23
N TYR A 161 -46.60 7.83 15.44
CA TYR A 161 -45.61 8.04 16.52
C TYR A 161 -44.85 9.36 16.37
N VAL A 162 -44.43 9.73 15.15
CA VAL A 162 -43.65 10.96 14.92
C VAL A 162 -44.46 12.14 14.38
N ARG A 163 -45.72 11.92 14.01
CA ARG A 163 -46.56 12.91 13.28
C ARG A 163 -46.53 14.28 13.93
N TRP A 164 -46.78 14.34 15.23
CA TRP A 164 -46.85 15.60 15.97
C TRP A 164 -45.51 16.32 16.02
N GLU A 165 -44.44 15.60 16.37
CA GLU A 165 -43.09 16.17 16.47
C GLU A 165 -42.62 16.75 15.12
N ILE A 166 -42.80 15.99 14.03
CA ILE A 166 -42.40 16.43 12.69
C ILE A 166 -43.23 17.62 12.25
N PHE A 167 -44.54 17.62 12.52
CA PHE A 167 -45.41 18.74 12.15
C PHE A 167 -45.06 20.01 12.93
N GLU A 168 -44.84 19.92 14.25
CA GLU A 168 -44.45 21.06 15.08
C GLU A 168 -43.08 21.62 14.69
N THR A 169 -42.13 20.73 14.40
CA THR A 169 -40.75 21.11 14.06
C THR A 169 -40.62 21.70 12.67
N TYR A 170 -41.27 21.07 11.69
CA TYR A 170 -41.00 21.29 10.27
C TYR A 170 -42.21 21.85 9.51
N GLY A 171 -43.40 21.84 10.10
CA GLY A 171 -44.64 22.28 9.43
C GLY A 171 -45.10 21.37 8.30
N ILE A 172 -44.62 20.11 8.25
CA ILE A 172 -44.92 19.17 7.17
C ILE A 172 -45.78 18.01 7.65
N ALA A 173 -46.74 17.60 6.84
CA ALA A 173 -47.45 16.34 7.02
C ALA A 173 -46.54 15.19 6.57
N ILE A 174 -45.94 14.48 7.52
CA ILE A 174 -45.02 13.37 7.23
C ILE A 174 -45.66 12.32 6.32
N SER A 175 -46.99 12.11 6.41
CA SER A 175 -47.74 11.16 5.58
C SER A 175 -47.71 11.46 4.08
N GLU A 176 -47.49 12.71 3.70
CA GLU A 176 -47.50 13.19 2.33
C GLU A 176 -46.10 13.27 1.71
N THR A 177 -45.05 13.01 2.49
CA THR A 177 -43.67 13.11 2.03
C THR A 177 -43.00 11.74 1.84
N PRO A 178 -42.04 11.63 0.89
CA PRO A 178 -41.20 10.45 0.74
C PRO A 178 -40.39 10.22 2.01
N ARG A 179 -40.55 9.04 2.64
CA ARG A 179 -39.99 8.78 3.97
C ARG A 179 -39.60 7.33 4.22
N PHE A 180 -38.66 7.16 5.13
CA PHE A 180 -38.25 5.89 5.73
C PHE A 180 -38.23 6.02 7.25
N PHE A 181 -38.62 4.96 7.92
CA PHE A 181 -38.67 4.87 9.37
C PHE A 181 -37.81 3.76 9.90
N MET A 182 -37.08 4.10 10.96
CA MET A 182 -36.37 3.15 11.79
C MET A 182 -36.92 3.24 13.20
N VAL A 183 -37.90 2.39 13.49
CA VAL A 183 -38.57 2.31 14.80
C VAL A 183 -38.49 0.85 15.27
N PRO A 184 -37.50 0.50 16.10
CA PRO A 184 -37.28 -0.88 16.52
C PRO A 184 -38.26 -1.37 17.59
N PHE A 185 -38.78 -0.46 18.43
CA PHE A 185 -39.65 -0.78 19.56
C PHE A 185 -41.09 -0.31 19.35
N ASP A 186 -42.05 -1.05 19.87
CA ASP A 186 -43.44 -0.60 19.99
C ASP A 186 -43.68 0.19 21.29
N ALA A 187 -44.90 0.69 21.47
CA ALA A 187 -45.28 1.47 22.66
C ALA A 187 -45.20 0.67 23.97
N SER A 188 -45.13 -0.67 23.89
CA SER A 188 -44.98 -1.57 25.04
C SER A 188 -43.51 -1.94 25.31
N GLY A 189 -42.56 -1.40 24.53
CA GLY A 189 -41.14 -1.71 24.63
C GLY A 189 -40.75 -3.04 23.98
N ASN A 190 -41.67 -3.72 23.29
CA ASN A 190 -41.34 -4.96 22.60
C ASN A 190 -40.72 -4.68 21.23
N LEU A 191 -39.84 -5.57 20.81
CA LEU A 191 -39.15 -5.44 19.54
C LEU A 191 -40.08 -5.81 18.37
N ARG A 192 -40.18 -4.92 17.39
CA ARG A 192 -41.03 -5.10 16.21
C ARG A 192 -40.40 -6.10 15.25
N MET A 193 -40.77 -7.38 15.34
CA MET A 193 -40.15 -8.49 14.61
C MET A 193 -40.08 -8.29 13.08
N LYS A 194 -41.10 -7.68 12.45
CA LYS A 194 -41.08 -7.33 11.01
C LYS A 194 -40.06 -6.25 10.65
N LYS A 195 -39.67 -5.43 11.64
CA LYS A 195 -38.64 -4.39 11.56
C LYS A 195 -37.33 -4.85 12.21
N HIS A 196 -37.22 -6.12 12.59
CA HIS A 196 -35.98 -6.73 13.09
C HIS A 196 -34.89 -6.76 11.98
N GLY A 197 -35.21 -6.57 10.69
CA GLY A 197 -34.14 -6.35 9.70
C GLY A 197 -33.39 -5.04 9.91
N SER A 198 -34.10 -3.96 10.25
CA SER A 198 -33.52 -2.61 10.26
C SER A 198 -32.55 -2.41 11.43
N HIS A 199 -32.89 -2.82 12.65
CA HIS A 199 -32.04 -2.59 13.82
C HIS A 199 -30.65 -3.29 13.78
N ASN A 200 -30.56 -4.55 13.34
CA ASN A 200 -29.27 -5.29 13.31
C ASN A 200 -28.37 -4.87 12.15
N PHE A 201 -28.92 -4.51 10.98
CA PHE A 201 -28.13 -4.16 9.81
C PHE A 201 -27.73 -2.67 9.75
N LEU A 202 -28.52 -1.75 10.32
CA LEU A 202 -28.29 -0.31 10.19
C LEU A 202 -27.60 0.37 11.37
N VAL A 203 -27.72 -0.14 12.61
CA VAL A 203 -27.18 0.59 13.79
C VAL A 203 -25.68 0.35 14.01
N LEU A 204 -25.16 -0.79 13.58
CA LEU A 204 -23.77 -1.21 13.84
C LEU A 204 -22.66 -0.33 13.19
N PRO A 205 -22.82 0.24 11.98
CA PRO A 205 -21.74 1.03 11.35
C PRO A 205 -21.65 2.50 11.80
N ALA A 206 -22.69 3.08 12.40
CA ALA A 206 -22.86 4.54 12.53
C ALA A 206 -22.90 5.03 13.99
N GLY A 207 -22.01 4.46 14.80
CA GLY A 207 -22.05 4.39 16.27
C GLY A 207 -22.24 5.68 17.09
N PRO A 208 -22.10 6.93 16.61
CA PRO A 208 -22.53 8.09 17.42
C PRO A 208 -23.81 8.79 16.96
N VAL A 209 -24.17 8.69 15.67
CA VAL A 209 -25.27 9.48 15.07
C VAL A 209 -26.58 8.68 15.00
N LEU A 210 -26.48 7.35 14.91
CA LEU A 210 -27.64 6.44 14.82
C LEU A 210 -27.86 5.60 16.09
N LEU A 211 -27.17 5.88 17.19
CA LEU A 211 -27.36 5.18 18.47
C LEU A 211 -28.58 5.69 19.26
N THR A 212 -29.17 6.81 18.88
CA THR A 212 -30.33 7.41 19.54
C THR A 212 -31.53 6.45 19.71
N PRO A 213 -31.87 5.60 18.71
CA PRO A 213 -32.84 4.52 18.85
C PRO A 213 -32.59 3.53 19.99
N ILE A 214 -31.34 3.38 20.41
CA ILE A 214 -30.92 2.43 21.45
C ILE A 214 -30.68 3.16 22.78
N LEU A 215 -29.97 4.29 22.73
CA LEU A 215 -29.61 5.07 23.91
C LEU A 215 -30.82 5.72 24.57
N SER A 216 -31.80 6.19 23.78
CA SER A 216 -32.99 6.84 24.35
C SER A 216 -33.82 5.85 25.19
N PRO A 217 -34.16 4.63 24.72
CA PRO A 217 -34.82 3.62 25.56
C PRO A 217 -33.94 3.08 26.70
N LEU A 218 -32.62 2.97 26.50
CA LEU A 218 -31.72 2.39 27.52
C LEU A 218 -31.43 3.34 28.69
N LEU A 219 -31.38 4.65 28.42
CA LEU A 219 -31.01 5.69 29.41
C LEU A 219 -32.22 6.51 29.88
N ASP A 220 -33.42 6.23 29.39
CA ASP A 220 -34.66 6.99 29.64
C ASP A 220 -34.52 8.50 29.35
N ILE A 221 -33.74 8.84 28.32
CA ILE A 221 -33.51 10.22 27.89
C ILE A 221 -34.43 10.51 26.71
N LYS A 222 -35.26 11.55 26.84
CA LYS A 222 -36.04 12.09 25.72
C LYS A 222 -35.11 12.85 24.78
N VAL A 223 -35.09 12.45 23.51
CA VAL A 223 -34.23 13.05 22.48
C VAL A 223 -35.07 13.45 21.29
N SER A 224 -34.98 14.72 20.88
CA SER A 224 -35.55 15.25 19.63
C SER A 224 -34.51 16.14 18.94
N TRP A 225 -33.70 15.58 18.03
CA TRP A 225 -32.60 16.30 17.39
C TRP A 225 -32.60 16.17 15.86
N GLN A 226 -32.34 17.29 15.21
CA GLN A 226 -32.13 17.36 13.76
C GLN A 226 -30.69 16.95 13.44
N THR A 227 -30.51 15.80 12.81
CA THR A 227 -29.18 15.25 12.46
C THR A 227 -28.86 15.32 10.97
N GLY A 228 -29.84 15.69 10.13
CA GLY A 228 -29.69 15.78 8.68
C GLY A 228 -28.48 16.60 8.21
N TRP A 229 -28.22 17.75 8.84
CA TRP A 229 -27.10 18.64 8.49
C TRP A 229 -25.73 18.04 8.78
N MET A 230 -25.63 17.05 9.68
CA MET A 230 -24.34 16.41 10.01
C MET A 230 -23.85 15.52 8.87
N PHE A 231 -24.75 15.02 8.02
CA PHE A 231 -24.39 14.16 6.89
C PHE A 231 -23.54 14.90 5.83
N THR A 232 -23.73 16.20 5.69
CA THR A 232 -22.91 17.05 4.81
C THR A 232 -21.42 17.01 5.20
N LEU A 233 -21.10 16.86 6.49
CA LEU A 233 -19.71 16.77 6.97
C LEU A 233 -19.03 15.47 6.54
N ILE A 234 -19.79 14.39 6.37
CA ILE A 234 -19.26 13.11 5.93
C ILE A 234 -18.80 13.18 4.47
N GLY A 235 -19.51 13.96 3.64
CA GLY A 235 -19.10 14.23 2.25
C GLY A 235 -17.77 14.98 2.14
N LEU A 236 -17.41 15.77 3.15
CA LEU A 236 -16.12 16.46 3.21
C LEU A 236 -14.97 15.55 3.65
N TYR A 237 -15.21 14.41 4.30
CA TYR A 237 -14.13 13.57 4.82
C TYR A 237 -13.09 13.14 3.75
N PRO A 238 -13.48 12.70 2.53
CA PRO A 238 -12.54 12.23 1.51
C PRO A 238 -11.37 13.16 1.15
N PRO A 239 -11.60 14.45 0.80
CA PRO A 239 -10.51 15.37 0.52
C PRO A 239 -9.61 15.63 1.74
N PHE A 240 -10.17 15.84 2.92
CA PHE A 240 -9.38 16.21 4.10
C PHE A 240 -8.48 15.06 4.60
N ASP A 241 -9.01 13.85 4.70
CA ASP A 241 -8.24 12.69 5.15
C ASP A 241 -7.10 12.33 4.18
N SER A 242 -7.37 12.41 2.88
CA SER A 242 -6.36 12.14 1.84
C SER A 242 -5.24 13.19 1.84
N ILE A 243 -5.56 14.48 2.01
CA ILE A 243 -4.57 15.56 2.10
C ILE A 243 -3.73 15.43 3.38
N ALA A 244 -4.36 15.13 4.53
CA ALA A 244 -3.65 14.94 5.79
C ALA A 244 -2.65 13.79 5.71
N PHE A 245 -3.05 12.68 5.08
CA PHE A 245 -2.15 11.56 4.85
C PHE A 245 -1.02 11.89 3.87
N MET A 246 -1.32 12.61 2.79
CA MET A 246 -0.29 13.07 1.85
C MET A 246 0.75 13.95 2.53
N ASN A 247 0.32 14.95 3.31
CA ASN A 247 1.24 15.82 4.06
C ASN A 247 2.13 15.00 5.00
N ARG A 248 1.59 13.94 5.63
CA ARG A 248 2.39 13.04 6.46
C ARG A 248 3.38 12.19 5.65
N LEU A 249 3.02 11.78 4.44
CA LEU A 249 3.95 11.10 3.53
C LEU A 249 5.05 12.02 3.02
N PHE A 250 4.73 13.27 2.66
CA PHE A 250 5.70 14.26 2.20
C PHE A 250 6.66 14.72 3.31
N THR A 251 6.25 14.66 4.58
CA THR A 251 7.10 15.01 5.73
C THR A 251 7.86 13.82 6.32
N MET A 252 7.55 12.59 5.91
CA MET A 252 8.39 11.44 6.25
C MET A 252 9.71 11.53 5.45
N PRO A 253 10.88 11.37 6.08
CA PRO A 253 12.16 11.47 5.37
C PRO A 253 12.19 10.43 4.23
N LEU A 254 12.49 10.92 3.01
CA LEU A 254 12.60 10.18 1.75
C LEU A 254 13.24 8.79 1.88
N THR A 255 14.20 8.65 2.80
CA THR A 255 14.93 7.41 3.11
C THR A 255 14.08 6.23 3.57
N LYS A 256 12.92 6.45 4.22
CA LYS A 256 12.03 5.35 4.64
C LYS A 256 11.09 4.92 3.51
N TYR A 257 10.68 5.88 2.67
CA TYR A 257 9.84 5.62 1.49
C TYR A 257 10.64 4.90 0.39
N GLU A 258 11.86 5.33 0.10
CA GLU A 258 12.77 4.67 -0.86
C GLU A 258 13.01 3.22 -0.46
N LYS A 259 13.31 2.96 0.82
CA LYS A 259 13.48 1.60 1.34
C LYS A 259 12.22 0.74 1.18
N GLN A 260 11.02 1.30 1.37
CA GLN A 260 9.77 0.59 1.17
C GLN A 260 9.41 0.35 -0.30
N HIS A 261 9.66 1.33 -1.16
CA HIS A 261 9.46 1.18 -2.61
C HIS A 261 10.40 0.09 -3.16
N GLN A 262 11.67 0.11 -2.74
CA GLN A 262 12.65 -0.93 -3.09
C GLN A 262 12.21 -2.32 -2.61
N GLN A 263 11.76 -2.45 -1.35
CA GLN A 263 11.28 -3.73 -0.81
C GLN A 263 10.06 -4.28 -1.57
N ARG A 264 9.16 -3.42 -2.06
CA ARG A 264 7.99 -3.85 -2.85
C ARG A 264 8.37 -4.35 -4.24
N MET A 265 9.26 -3.63 -4.93
CA MET A 265 9.78 -4.07 -6.21
C MET A 265 10.49 -5.42 -6.07
N VAL A 266 11.26 -5.59 -4.99
CA VAL A 266 11.92 -6.85 -4.68
C VAL A 266 10.91 -7.97 -4.43
N GLY A 267 9.85 -7.74 -3.64
CA GLY A 267 8.80 -8.74 -3.39
C GLY A 267 8.09 -9.20 -4.67
N ALA A 268 7.69 -8.24 -5.51
CA ALA A 268 7.03 -8.53 -6.79
C ALA A 268 7.92 -9.40 -7.71
N VAL A 269 9.22 -9.09 -7.78
CA VAL A 269 10.18 -9.89 -8.55
C VAL A 269 10.42 -11.27 -7.91
N LYS A 270 10.52 -11.38 -6.57
CA LYS A 270 10.64 -12.68 -5.86
C LYS A 270 9.49 -13.61 -6.22
N LYS A 271 8.27 -13.09 -6.26
CA LYS A 271 7.07 -13.87 -6.55
C LYS A 271 6.95 -14.26 -8.02
N ALA A 272 7.34 -13.38 -8.93
CA ALA A 272 7.31 -13.67 -10.37
C ALA A 272 8.42 -14.65 -10.81
N SER A 273 9.63 -14.50 -10.24
CA SER A 273 10.81 -15.30 -10.57
C SER A 273 10.92 -16.60 -9.77
N GLY A 274 10.36 -16.65 -8.55
CA GLY A 274 10.55 -17.75 -7.59
C GLY A 274 11.88 -17.69 -6.83
N ILE A 275 12.71 -16.67 -7.07
CA ILE A 275 14.02 -16.47 -6.44
C ILE A 275 13.81 -15.85 -5.05
N GLN A 276 14.38 -16.45 -4.00
CA GLN A 276 14.29 -15.89 -2.64
C GLN A 276 15.42 -14.93 -2.28
N ASP A 277 16.51 -14.90 -3.07
CA ASP A 277 17.65 -14.03 -2.83
C ASP A 277 17.28 -12.56 -3.07
N THR A 278 17.47 -11.76 -2.02
CA THR A 278 17.14 -10.33 -2.00
C THR A 278 18.23 -9.50 -2.67
N LEU A 279 19.48 -9.96 -2.65
CA LEU A 279 20.61 -9.22 -3.20
C LEU A 279 20.58 -9.23 -4.72
N ALA A 280 20.45 -10.42 -5.32
CA ALA A 280 20.31 -10.61 -6.76
C ALA A 280 19.15 -9.80 -7.37
N ILE A 281 18.04 -9.69 -6.64
CA ILE A 281 16.87 -8.93 -7.11
C ILE A 281 17.08 -7.42 -7.02
N ASN A 282 17.77 -6.95 -5.99
CA ASN A 282 18.14 -5.54 -5.89
C ASN A 282 19.11 -5.12 -7.00
N GLU A 283 20.05 -5.99 -7.37
CA GLU A 283 20.95 -5.77 -8.50
C GLU A 283 20.19 -5.78 -9.83
N ALA A 284 19.32 -6.78 -10.06
CA ALA A 284 18.50 -6.85 -11.27
C ALA A 284 17.56 -5.63 -11.43
N LEU A 285 17.02 -5.11 -10.33
CA LEU A 285 16.23 -3.88 -10.33
C LEU A 285 17.10 -2.67 -10.67
N ALA A 286 18.29 -2.54 -10.08
CA ALA A 286 19.20 -1.44 -10.36
C ALA A 286 19.60 -1.40 -11.85
N ASP A 287 19.91 -2.56 -12.43
CA ASP A 287 20.32 -2.70 -13.83
C ASP A 287 19.19 -2.39 -14.82
N ASN A 288 17.93 -2.57 -14.40
CA ASN A 288 16.74 -2.31 -15.22
C ASN A 288 16.09 -0.95 -14.93
N GLY A 289 16.81 -0.03 -14.28
CA GLY A 289 16.33 1.32 -13.99
C GLY A 289 15.24 1.37 -12.93
N ASN A 290 15.30 0.46 -11.94
CA ASN A 290 14.31 0.27 -10.88
C ASN A 290 12.88 0.01 -11.40
N ASP A 291 12.75 -0.76 -12.49
CA ASP A 291 11.46 -1.15 -13.05
C ASP A 291 11.21 -2.65 -12.87
N ALA A 292 10.39 -2.99 -11.86
CA ALA A 292 10.03 -4.38 -11.57
C ALA A 292 9.28 -5.06 -12.72
N LYS A 293 8.57 -4.30 -13.57
CA LYS A 293 7.85 -4.88 -14.71
C LYS A 293 8.82 -5.29 -15.80
N LYS A 294 9.84 -4.48 -16.10
CA LYS A 294 10.90 -4.88 -17.06
C LYS A 294 11.64 -6.12 -16.58
N VAL A 295 11.99 -6.17 -15.30
CA VAL A 295 12.64 -7.34 -14.70
C VAL A 295 11.74 -8.58 -14.85
N CYS A 296 10.46 -8.48 -14.49
CA CYS A 296 9.51 -9.58 -14.62
C CYS A 296 9.20 -9.96 -16.09
N ASP A 297 9.12 -9.01 -17.00
CA ASP A 297 8.89 -9.24 -18.43
C ASP A 297 10.11 -9.91 -19.05
N ASN A 298 11.32 -9.51 -18.67
CA ASN A 298 12.56 -10.20 -19.02
C ASN A 298 12.56 -11.64 -18.49
N PHE A 299 12.15 -11.87 -17.23
CA PHE A 299 11.95 -13.22 -16.68
C PHE A 299 10.81 -14.01 -17.35
N GLY A 300 9.75 -13.35 -17.81
CA GLY A 300 8.57 -13.95 -18.44
C GLY A 300 8.77 -14.31 -19.91
N VAL A 301 9.45 -13.46 -20.68
CA VAL A 301 9.96 -13.74 -22.03
C VAL A 301 10.88 -14.95 -21.99
N ILE A 302 11.68 -15.10 -20.93
CA ILE A 302 12.52 -16.28 -20.68
C ILE A 302 11.69 -17.56 -20.46
N ARG A 303 10.54 -17.50 -19.78
CA ARG A 303 9.64 -18.68 -19.61
C ARG A 303 8.83 -19.02 -20.85
N ALA A 304 8.32 -18.03 -21.59
CA ALA A 304 7.52 -18.25 -22.80
C ALA A 304 8.37 -18.80 -23.97
N HIS A 305 9.67 -18.51 -24.01
CA HIS A 305 10.57 -18.98 -25.06
C HIS A 305 11.26 -20.33 -24.81
N THR A 306 10.99 -21.04 -23.70
CA THR A 306 11.79 -22.22 -23.34
C THR A 306 11.03 -23.54 -23.30
N GLY A 307 10.45 -23.92 -24.45
CA GLY A 307 10.70 -25.24 -25.03
C GLY A 307 12.08 -25.32 -25.73
N ALA A 308 12.78 -24.19 -25.88
CA ALA A 308 14.15 -24.11 -26.35
C ALA A 308 14.93 -23.04 -25.56
N ARG A 309 15.84 -23.51 -24.71
CA ARG A 309 16.78 -22.75 -23.87
C ARG A 309 17.60 -21.76 -24.71
N SER A 310 17.34 -20.44 -24.62
CA SER A 310 18.29 -19.36 -25.00
C SER A 310 17.71 -17.97 -24.62
N ASN A 311 18.44 -16.87 -24.32
CA ASN A 311 19.88 -16.65 -24.09
C ASN A 311 20.22 -15.25 -23.50
N VAL A 312 19.28 -14.48 -22.90
CA VAL A 312 19.52 -13.03 -22.68
C VAL A 312 19.56 -12.53 -21.22
N GLU A 313 18.98 -13.20 -20.22
CA GLU A 313 19.07 -12.70 -18.82
C GLU A 313 19.24 -13.77 -17.74
N LEU A 314 19.63 -14.98 -18.16
CA LEU A 314 20.06 -16.09 -17.28
C LEU A 314 21.59 -16.16 -17.13
N ARG A 315 22.33 -15.16 -17.64
CA ARG A 315 23.79 -15.21 -17.71
C ARG A 315 24.50 -14.71 -16.45
N SER A 316 23.89 -13.85 -15.64
CA SER A 316 24.53 -13.31 -14.43
C SER A 316 24.48 -14.31 -13.28
N GLN A 317 23.29 -14.76 -12.86
CA GLN A 317 23.16 -15.67 -11.71
C GLN A 317 23.77 -17.05 -11.99
N ALA A 318 23.52 -17.66 -13.16
CA ALA A 318 24.11 -18.95 -13.50
C ALA A 318 25.64 -18.87 -13.69
N SER A 319 26.19 -17.71 -14.10
CA SER A 319 27.64 -17.52 -14.15
C SER A 319 28.23 -17.25 -12.77
N ILE A 320 27.49 -16.64 -11.84
CA ILE A 320 27.89 -16.49 -10.44
C ILE A 320 27.91 -17.88 -9.78
N GLU A 321 26.80 -18.63 -9.88
CA GLU A 321 26.66 -19.97 -9.31
C GLU A 321 27.66 -20.95 -9.93
N ALA A 322 27.83 -20.97 -11.26
CA ALA A 322 28.83 -21.83 -11.90
C ALA A 322 30.27 -21.42 -11.52
N HIS A 323 30.53 -20.13 -11.33
CA HIS A 323 31.83 -19.67 -10.85
C HIS A 323 32.07 -20.15 -9.42
N GLU A 324 31.11 -19.97 -8.51
CA GLU A 324 31.20 -20.41 -7.12
C GLU A 324 31.34 -21.94 -7.03
N GLU A 325 30.55 -22.71 -7.76
CA GLU A 325 30.66 -24.18 -7.82
C GLU A 325 32.04 -24.64 -8.33
N ASN A 326 32.56 -24.00 -9.38
CA ASN A 326 33.90 -24.31 -9.90
C ASN A 326 34.99 -23.99 -8.87
N MET A 327 34.90 -22.83 -8.21
CA MET A 327 35.84 -22.41 -7.19
C MET A 327 35.79 -23.36 -5.98
N GLU A 328 34.60 -23.75 -5.52
CA GLU A 328 34.43 -24.72 -4.42
C GLU A 328 34.96 -26.11 -4.78
N ALA A 329 34.76 -26.57 -6.01
CA ALA A 329 35.30 -27.85 -6.48
C ALA A 329 36.83 -27.89 -6.46
N ILE A 330 37.49 -26.79 -6.85
CA ILE A 330 38.95 -26.66 -6.78
C ILE A 330 39.41 -26.58 -5.31
N LEU A 331 38.72 -25.82 -4.47
CA LEU A 331 39.01 -25.74 -3.03
C LEU A 331 38.85 -27.10 -2.32
N MET A 332 37.84 -27.90 -2.68
CA MET A 332 37.68 -29.27 -2.16
C MET A 332 38.88 -30.15 -2.52
N LYS A 333 39.43 -30.02 -3.73
CA LYS A 333 40.63 -30.75 -4.15
C LYS A 333 41.87 -30.29 -3.35
N LEU A 334 42.00 -28.99 -3.07
CA LEU A 334 43.07 -28.44 -2.22
C LEU A 334 42.95 -28.92 -0.77
N LYS A 335 41.75 -28.96 -0.19
CA LYS A 335 41.50 -29.45 1.18
C LYS A 335 41.87 -30.93 1.38
N ARG A 336 41.89 -31.74 0.32
CA ARG A 336 42.28 -33.17 0.37
C ARG A 336 43.79 -33.40 0.54
N GLY A 337 44.60 -32.34 0.63
CA GLY A 337 46.05 -32.44 0.82
C GLY A 337 46.79 -33.08 -0.37
N PRO A 338 46.65 -32.55 -1.59
CA PRO A 338 47.32 -33.09 -2.76
C PRO A 338 48.84 -32.89 -2.70
N LYS A 339 49.60 -33.69 -3.46
CA LYS A 339 51.06 -33.54 -3.61
C LYS A 339 51.42 -32.12 -4.10
N GLU A 340 52.59 -31.60 -3.72
CA GLU A 340 52.98 -30.19 -3.93
C GLU A 340 52.86 -29.73 -5.41
N GLU A 341 53.25 -30.57 -6.37
CA GLU A 341 53.11 -30.27 -7.81
C GLU A 341 51.64 -30.10 -8.24
N THR A 342 50.73 -30.89 -7.67
CA THR A 342 49.30 -30.82 -7.95
C THR A 342 48.65 -29.63 -7.24
N LYS A 343 49.14 -29.28 -6.05
CA LYS A 343 48.70 -28.09 -5.30
C LYS A 343 49.02 -26.80 -6.07
N VAL A 344 50.24 -26.65 -6.58
CA VAL A 344 50.64 -25.47 -7.38
C VAL A 344 49.77 -25.37 -8.65
N LYS A 345 49.46 -26.49 -9.29
CA LYS A 345 48.58 -26.52 -10.46
C LYS A 345 47.15 -26.06 -10.12
N LEU A 346 46.57 -26.57 -9.03
CA LEU A 346 45.23 -26.20 -8.58
C LEU A 346 45.13 -24.73 -8.13
N GLU A 347 46.16 -24.19 -7.47
CA GLU A 347 46.23 -22.78 -7.10
C GLU A 347 46.26 -21.86 -8.34
N LYS A 348 46.97 -22.28 -9.40
CA LYS A 348 46.99 -21.57 -10.68
C LYS A 348 45.63 -21.62 -11.38
N GLU A 349 44.97 -22.78 -11.38
CA GLU A 349 43.61 -22.94 -11.93
C GLU A 349 42.60 -22.06 -11.17
N LEU A 350 42.69 -22.00 -9.84
CA LEU A 350 41.82 -21.16 -8.99
C LEU A 350 42.00 -19.67 -9.31
N LEU A 351 43.25 -19.21 -9.42
CA LEU A 351 43.55 -17.82 -9.74
C LEU A 351 43.11 -17.46 -11.18
N GLN A 352 43.25 -18.38 -12.13
CA GLN A 352 42.84 -18.17 -13.51
C GLN A 352 41.31 -18.03 -13.63
N GLU A 353 40.55 -18.88 -12.93
CA GLU A 353 39.08 -18.79 -12.92
C GLU A 353 38.60 -17.47 -12.31
N ALA A 354 39.21 -17.02 -11.20
CA ALA A 354 38.90 -15.71 -10.60
C ALA A 354 39.20 -14.54 -11.54
N ARG A 355 40.31 -14.58 -12.28
CA ARG A 355 40.64 -13.57 -13.30
C ARG A 355 39.62 -13.55 -14.42
N SER A 356 39.33 -14.72 -15.02
CA SER A 356 38.35 -14.83 -16.09
C SER A 356 36.96 -14.39 -15.64
N TYR A 357 36.60 -14.62 -14.37
CA TYR A 357 35.35 -14.12 -13.80
C TYR A 357 35.31 -12.58 -13.70
N ASN A 358 36.35 -11.96 -13.16
CA ASN A 358 36.43 -10.50 -13.06
C ASN A 358 36.51 -9.80 -14.43
N GLU A 359 37.21 -10.38 -15.40
CA GLU A 359 37.26 -9.86 -16.77
C GLU A 359 35.90 -9.94 -17.49
N ARG A 360 35.09 -10.97 -17.18
CA ARG A 360 33.74 -11.11 -17.72
C ARG A 360 32.76 -10.08 -17.13
N ARG A 361 33.11 -9.44 -16.00
CA ARG A 361 32.24 -8.49 -15.29
C ARG A 361 32.42 -7.08 -15.86
N ASN A 362 31.32 -6.38 -16.11
CA ASN A 362 31.33 -5.05 -16.75
C ASN A 362 31.68 -3.88 -15.79
N SER A 363 32.26 -4.17 -14.61
CA SER A 363 32.67 -3.16 -13.63
C SER A 363 34.20 -3.06 -13.64
N HIS A 364 34.71 -1.90 -14.06
CA HIS A 364 36.14 -1.69 -14.26
C HIS A 364 36.89 -1.29 -12.97
N ASP A 365 36.14 -1.04 -11.90
CA ASP A 365 36.59 -0.54 -10.61
C ASP A 365 36.24 -1.48 -9.45
N ARG A 366 35.42 -2.52 -9.66
CA ARG A 366 35.06 -3.52 -8.64
C ARG A 366 35.56 -4.91 -9.01
N PHE A 367 36.27 -5.54 -8.08
CA PHE A 367 36.86 -6.86 -8.27
C PHE A 367 36.41 -7.82 -7.18
N ASP A 368 36.02 -9.02 -7.61
CA ASP A 368 35.61 -10.11 -6.74
C ASP A 368 36.82 -10.98 -6.38
N LEU A 369 37.08 -11.11 -5.08
CA LEU A 369 38.12 -11.97 -4.51
C LEU A 369 37.51 -13.09 -3.65
N HIS A 370 36.20 -13.31 -3.77
CA HIS A 370 35.50 -14.37 -3.06
C HIS A 370 36.02 -15.75 -3.47
N CYS A 371 35.95 -16.72 -2.56
CA CYS A 371 36.39 -18.10 -2.77
C CYS A 371 37.90 -18.30 -3.10
N LEU A 372 38.74 -17.27 -3.00
CA LEU A 372 40.19 -17.41 -3.07
C LEU A 372 40.79 -17.80 -1.71
N THR A 373 41.92 -18.53 -1.74
CA THR A 373 42.74 -18.71 -0.54
C THR A 373 43.34 -17.37 -0.12
N VAL A 374 43.59 -17.19 1.18
CA VAL A 374 44.09 -15.92 1.74
C VAL A 374 45.35 -15.43 0.99
N ASN A 375 46.31 -16.32 0.73
CA ASN A 375 47.55 -15.97 0.04
C ASN A 375 47.31 -15.55 -1.42
N LEU A 376 46.46 -16.28 -2.15
CA LEU A 376 46.16 -15.97 -3.56
C LEU A 376 45.36 -14.67 -3.69
N ALA A 377 44.42 -14.43 -2.78
CA ALA A 377 43.66 -13.19 -2.73
C ALA A 377 44.54 -11.96 -2.49
N VAL A 378 45.55 -12.09 -1.61
CA VAL A 378 46.54 -11.02 -1.37
C VAL A 378 47.40 -10.76 -2.60
N ILE A 379 47.91 -11.82 -3.25
CA ILE A 379 48.70 -11.69 -4.49
C ILE A 379 47.87 -10.99 -5.58
N TYR A 380 46.64 -11.46 -5.80
CA TYR A 380 45.79 -10.93 -6.85
C TYR A 380 45.34 -9.50 -6.57
N ALA A 381 45.03 -9.15 -5.31
CA ALA A 381 44.70 -7.79 -4.93
C ALA A 381 45.84 -6.80 -5.26
N LYS A 382 47.10 -7.18 -5.01
CA LYS A 382 48.27 -6.34 -5.36
C LYS A 382 48.40 -6.11 -6.86
N GLU A 383 48.19 -7.15 -7.66
CA GLU A 383 48.20 -7.06 -9.13
C GLU A 383 47.11 -6.09 -9.62
N LEU A 384 45.89 -6.22 -9.11
CA LEU A 384 44.76 -5.36 -9.45
C LEU A 384 45.00 -3.89 -9.08
N ILE A 385 45.59 -3.64 -7.91
CA ILE A 385 45.97 -2.28 -7.45
C ILE A 385 46.99 -1.66 -8.41
N GLU A 386 48.05 -2.39 -8.78
CA GLU A 386 49.07 -1.88 -9.70
C GLU A 386 48.54 -1.67 -11.12
N GLU A 387 47.65 -2.54 -11.61
CA GLU A 387 46.99 -2.35 -12.89
C GLU A 387 46.05 -1.14 -12.89
N ALA A 388 45.27 -0.96 -11.82
CA ALA A 388 44.37 0.16 -11.67
C ALA A 388 45.12 1.50 -11.61
N ARG A 389 46.30 1.52 -10.95
CA ARG A 389 47.20 2.69 -10.95
C ARG A 389 47.72 3.01 -12.34
N LYS A 390 48.13 2.00 -13.13
CA LYS A 390 48.54 2.19 -14.54
C LYS A 390 47.41 2.74 -15.41
N LYS A 391 46.15 2.37 -15.11
CA LYS A 391 44.95 2.85 -15.79
C LYS A 391 44.48 4.23 -15.30
N GLY A 392 45.12 4.81 -14.28
CA GLY A 392 44.77 6.12 -13.74
C GLY A 392 43.49 6.15 -12.89
N LEU A 393 43.07 5.01 -12.35
CA LEU A 393 41.93 4.94 -11.43
C LEU A 393 42.30 5.56 -10.08
N ARG A 394 41.35 6.25 -9.45
CA ARG A 394 41.52 6.86 -8.11
C ARG A 394 41.13 5.93 -6.97
N THR A 395 40.23 4.99 -7.25
CA THR A 395 39.65 4.11 -6.24
C THR A 395 39.27 2.79 -6.89
N ILE A 396 39.47 1.69 -6.18
CA ILE A 396 38.95 0.37 -6.53
C ILE A 396 38.23 -0.25 -5.33
N PHE A 397 37.29 -1.15 -5.61
CA PHE A 397 36.52 -1.88 -4.62
C PHE A 397 36.87 -3.36 -4.69
N LEU A 398 37.28 -3.94 -3.56
CA LEU A 398 37.63 -5.35 -3.45
C LEU A 398 36.58 -6.08 -2.61
N VAL A 399 35.91 -7.08 -3.18
CA VAL A 399 34.93 -7.91 -2.49
C VAL A 399 35.65 -9.12 -1.88
N THR A 400 35.68 -9.17 -0.55
CA THR A 400 36.42 -10.18 0.24
C THR A 400 35.50 -11.18 0.96
N GLY A 401 34.18 -11.02 0.85
CA GLY A 401 33.16 -11.86 1.48
C GLY A 401 32.81 -11.46 2.92
N ALA A 402 31.58 -11.75 3.35
CA ALA A 402 31.03 -11.30 4.65
C ALA A 402 31.61 -12.04 5.88
N GLY A 403 32.44 -13.06 5.70
CA GLY A 403 33.16 -13.72 6.81
C GLY A 403 32.30 -14.62 7.73
N ASN A 404 31.11 -15.05 7.27
CA ASN A 404 30.14 -15.85 8.04
C ASN A 404 30.67 -17.19 8.58
N ASN A 405 31.83 -17.67 8.10
CA ASN A 405 32.45 -18.94 8.52
C ASN A 405 33.76 -18.73 9.33
N SER A 406 34.06 -17.51 9.78
CA SER A 406 35.28 -17.21 10.55
C SER A 406 35.00 -17.12 12.07
N PRO A 407 35.93 -17.58 12.95
CA PRO A 407 35.71 -17.63 14.41
C PRO A 407 35.32 -16.32 15.09
N ASN A 408 35.65 -15.16 14.49
CA ASN A 408 35.42 -13.82 15.05
C ASN A 408 34.51 -12.94 14.18
N GLY A 409 33.78 -13.51 13.21
CA GLY A 409 32.90 -12.74 12.30
C GLY A 409 33.62 -11.82 11.30
N VAL A 410 34.93 -11.98 11.11
CA VAL A 410 35.73 -11.23 10.12
C VAL A 410 36.43 -12.21 9.18
N CYS A 411 36.30 -12.00 7.86
CA CYS A 411 36.98 -12.80 6.85
C CYS A 411 38.51 -12.72 7.01
N ASN A 412 39.22 -13.84 7.12
CA ASN A 412 40.69 -13.86 7.25
C ASN A 412 41.37 -13.22 6.03
N THR A 413 40.77 -13.36 4.85
CA THR A 413 41.21 -12.75 3.60
C THR A 413 41.18 -11.22 3.67
N LYS A 414 40.09 -10.65 4.21
CA LYS A 414 39.94 -9.21 4.42
C LYS A 414 41.07 -8.65 5.30
N ARG A 415 41.32 -9.28 6.45
CA ARG A 415 42.38 -8.85 7.37
C ARG A 415 43.77 -8.92 6.74
N ALA A 416 44.06 -9.99 5.98
CA ALA A 416 45.35 -10.15 5.32
C ALA A 416 45.58 -9.08 4.23
N ILE A 417 44.57 -8.79 3.40
CA ILE A 417 44.65 -7.75 2.36
C ILE A 417 44.84 -6.37 3.00
N MET A 418 44.08 -6.04 4.04
CA MET A 418 44.24 -4.77 4.75
C MET A 418 45.64 -4.60 5.35
N TRP A 419 46.18 -5.67 5.96
CA TRP A 419 47.54 -5.67 6.51
C TRP A 419 48.58 -5.47 5.41
N GLU A 420 48.46 -6.20 4.31
CA GLU A 420 49.41 -6.11 3.19
C GLU A 420 49.43 -4.70 2.58
N ILE A 421 48.25 -4.12 2.31
CA ILE A 421 48.16 -2.78 1.72
C ILE A 421 48.74 -1.73 2.69
N LYS A 422 48.38 -1.81 3.98
CA LYS A 422 48.81 -0.82 4.98
C LYS A 422 50.32 -0.79 5.21
N TRP A 423 50.99 -1.94 5.11
CA TRP A 423 52.42 -2.06 5.43
C TRP A 423 53.33 -2.08 4.20
N ASN A 424 52.88 -2.66 3.07
CA ASN A 424 53.69 -2.85 1.88
C ASN A 424 53.32 -1.93 0.72
N MET A 425 52.25 -1.12 0.84
CA MET A 425 51.81 -0.16 -0.18
C MET A 425 51.47 1.21 0.44
N PRO A 426 52.47 1.96 0.95
CA PRO A 426 52.25 3.24 1.66
C PRO A 426 51.56 4.32 0.81
N GLN A 427 51.57 4.15 -0.52
CA GLN A 427 50.88 5.02 -1.48
C GLN A 427 49.36 4.82 -1.53
N CYS A 428 48.83 3.72 -1.00
CA CYS A 428 47.41 3.39 -1.06
C CYS A 428 46.75 3.51 0.32
N ARG A 429 45.48 3.91 0.36
CA ARG A 429 44.68 3.94 1.58
C ARG A 429 43.57 2.91 1.50
N VAL A 430 43.52 1.98 2.45
CA VAL A 430 42.47 0.97 2.54
C VAL A 430 41.48 1.31 3.67
N THR A 431 40.20 1.31 3.35
CA THR A 431 39.09 1.49 4.30
C THR A 431 38.04 0.40 4.09
N GLU A 432 37.23 0.16 5.12
CA GLU A 432 36.10 -0.74 5.03
C GLU A 432 34.85 0.03 4.63
N ASP A 433 33.99 -0.57 3.81
CA ASP A 433 32.69 0.04 3.49
C ASP A 433 31.75 -0.08 4.71
N PRO A 434 31.27 1.04 5.29
CA PRO A 434 30.37 1.02 6.44
C PRO A 434 28.99 0.41 6.14
N SER A 435 28.62 0.30 4.86
CA SER A 435 27.36 -0.30 4.39
C SER A 435 27.48 -1.78 4.00
N ASN A 436 28.70 -2.27 3.72
CA ASN A 436 28.95 -3.65 3.31
C ASN A 436 30.23 -4.21 3.97
N GLN A 437 30.05 -5.04 5.00
CA GLN A 437 31.14 -5.61 5.79
C GLN A 437 32.11 -6.51 4.98
N GLY A 438 31.70 -7.00 3.80
CA GLY A 438 32.53 -7.81 2.91
C GLY A 438 33.34 -7.00 1.88
N MET A 439 33.23 -5.67 1.86
CA MET A 439 33.84 -4.82 0.84
C MET A 439 34.96 -3.94 1.42
N LEU A 440 36.08 -3.86 0.70
CA LEU A 440 37.18 -2.95 0.96
C LEU A 440 37.23 -1.88 -0.13
N ILE A 441 37.45 -0.64 0.28
CA ILE A 441 37.67 0.50 -0.60
C ILE A 441 39.18 0.79 -0.55
N VAL A 442 39.83 0.77 -1.71
CA VAL A 442 41.26 1.08 -1.84
C VAL A 442 41.42 2.34 -2.68
N GLU A 443 41.87 3.40 -2.05
CA GLU A 443 42.29 4.65 -2.70
C GLU A 443 43.75 4.50 -3.15
N LEU A 444 44.03 4.82 -4.41
CA LEU A 444 45.25 4.43 -5.15
C LEU A 444 46.34 5.50 -5.25
#